data_AF-A0A4E9FLD2-F1
#
_entry.id   AF-A0A4E9FLD2-F1
#
_cell.length_a   1.000
_cell.length_b   1.000
_cell.length_c   1.000
_cell.angle_alpha   90.00
_cell.angle_beta   90.00
_cell.angle_gamma   90.00
#
_symmetry.space_group_name_H-M   'P 1'
#
loop_
_entity.id
_entity.type
_entity.pdbx_description
1 polymer ?
#
loop_
_entity_poly.entity_id
_entity_poly.type
_entity_poly.pdbx_seq_one_letter_code
_entity_poly.pdbx_strand_id
1 'polypeptide(L)'
;MCSYTILPAHFTDANYHRRCGIHVQTLLLCHEPITGLITVAAILIGVILLINPSLHRKTSLYNQFFHHYARVRANHYLLLYRIAIALWIAIHIIHIITIITSILATQFIRPELLYPQLIILIISVGFYTFSLLCIITMNFIGSNVIWIAPLVASFFCFFTSTNLYLLVLTHRYVSDRREALQKILRSAKTVTFKDIRSSIKQYEE
;
A
#
# COMPACT_ATOMS: atom_id res chain seq x y z
N MET A 1 5.81 40.81 22.45
CA MET A 1 4.79 39.75 22.49
C MET A 1 5.20 38.64 21.54
N CYS A 2 5.62 37.48 22.06
CA CYS A 2 5.79 36.27 21.25
C CYS A 2 4.40 35.83 20.80
N SER A 3 4.11 35.93 19.51
CA SER A 3 2.93 35.32 18.94
C SER A 3 3.15 33.81 19.00
N TYR A 4 2.63 33.17 20.06
CA TYR A 4 2.52 31.72 20.10
C TYR A 4 1.73 31.34 18.87
N THR A 5 2.39 30.65 17.95
CA THR A 5 1.76 30.15 16.73
C THR A 5 0.68 29.20 17.19
N ILE A 6 -0.58 29.66 17.19
CA ILE A 6 -1.74 28.86 17.55
C ILE A 6 -1.74 27.69 16.57
N LEU A 7 -1.35 26.51 17.05
CA LEU A 7 -1.50 25.28 16.27
C LEU A 7 -3.00 25.13 15.97
N PRO A 8 -3.38 24.82 14.72
CA PRO A 8 -4.79 24.60 14.38
C PRO A 8 -5.44 23.63 15.37
N ALA A 9 -6.70 23.88 15.76
CA ALA A 9 -7.37 23.14 16.84
C ALA A 9 -7.38 21.60 16.66
N HIS A 10 -7.31 21.10 15.42
CA HIS A 10 -7.22 19.67 15.17
C HIS A 10 -5.89 19.04 15.62
N PHE A 11 -4.80 19.81 15.73
CA PHE A 11 -3.54 19.34 16.32
C PHE A 11 -3.62 19.13 17.83
N THR A 12 -4.57 19.79 18.51
CA THR A 12 -4.81 19.61 19.94
C THR A 12 -5.77 18.44 20.24
N ASP A 13 -6.48 17.94 19.23
CA ASP A 13 -7.36 16.77 19.39
C ASP A 13 -6.54 15.47 19.32
N ALA A 14 -6.33 14.85 20.48
CA ALA A 14 -5.62 13.57 20.61
C ALA A 14 -6.29 12.43 19.82
N ASN A 15 -7.57 12.56 19.46
CA ASN A 15 -8.31 11.57 18.70
C ASN A 15 -8.23 11.77 17.18
N TYR A 16 -7.77 12.94 16.70
CA TYR A 16 -7.75 13.28 15.28
C TYR A 16 -7.00 12.24 14.44
N HIS A 17 -5.85 11.80 14.94
CA HIS A 17 -4.99 10.77 14.34
C HIS A 17 -5.15 9.37 14.97
N ARG A 18 -6.28 9.09 15.61
CA ARG A 18 -6.58 7.75 16.15
C ARG A 18 -7.75 7.11 15.42
N ARG A 19 -7.70 5.80 15.24
CA ARG A 19 -8.83 4.96 14.78
C ARG A 19 -8.93 3.75 15.69
N CYS A 20 -10.14 3.47 16.18
CA CYS A 20 -10.37 2.42 17.19
C CYS A 20 -9.44 2.55 18.41
N GLY A 21 -9.16 3.78 18.85
CA GLY A 21 -8.26 4.07 19.98
C GLY A 21 -6.76 3.98 19.68
N ILE A 22 -6.35 3.42 18.54
CA ILE A 22 -4.95 3.22 18.15
C ILE A 22 -4.50 4.36 17.23
N HIS A 23 -3.29 4.85 17.42
CA HIS A 23 -2.71 5.89 16.58
C HIS A 23 -2.47 5.37 15.14
N VAL A 24 -2.79 6.17 14.13
CA VAL A 24 -2.75 5.75 12.71
C VAL A 24 -1.37 5.25 12.26
N GLN A 25 -0.29 5.88 12.75
CA GLN A 25 1.07 5.40 12.49
C GLN A 25 1.29 3.99 13.06
N THR A 26 0.79 3.70 14.27
CA THR A 26 0.92 2.38 14.89
C THR A 26 0.12 1.35 14.10
N LEU A 27 -1.11 1.69 13.68
CA LEU A 27 -1.91 0.81 12.83
C LEU A 27 -1.18 0.46 11.53
N LEU A 28 -0.62 1.46 10.84
CA LEU A 28 0.16 1.22 9.62
C LEU A 28 1.38 0.33 9.90
N LEU A 29 2.19 0.68 10.90
CA LEU A 29 3.41 -0.07 11.21
C LEU A 29 3.16 -1.50 11.71
N CYS A 30 1.97 -1.81 12.24
CA CYS A 30 1.55 -3.18 12.54
C CYS A 30 1.02 -3.91 11.29
N HIS A 31 0.30 -3.23 10.41
CA HIS A 31 -0.31 -3.80 9.22
C HIS A 31 0.71 -4.12 8.11
N GLU A 32 1.71 -3.27 7.95
CA GLU A 32 2.72 -3.36 6.88
C GLU A 32 3.56 -4.66 6.97
N PRO A 33 4.07 -5.11 8.14
CA PRO A 33 4.74 -6.41 8.26
C PRO A 33 3.85 -7.61 7.92
N ILE A 34 2.58 -7.60 8.34
CA ILE A 34 1.63 -8.68 8.05
C ILE A 34 1.37 -8.77 6.55
N THR A 35 1.12 -7.61 5.92
CA THR A 35 0.95 -7.51 4.47
C THR A 35 2.22 -7.95 3.75
N GLY A 36 3.40 -7.57 4.25
CA GLY A 36 4.69 -7.98 3.71
C GLY A 36 4.87 -9.50 3.70
N LEU A 37 4.55 -10.18 4.81
CA LEU A 37 4.61 -11.64 4.90
C LEU A 37 3.66 -12.33 3.91
N ILE A 38 2.42 -11.84 3.81
CA ILE A 38 1.43 -12.34 2.85
C ILE A 38 1.92 -12.18 1.41
N THR A 39 2.47 -11.02 1.08
CA THR A 39 2.98 -10.70 -0.25
C THR A 39 4.20 -11.55 -0.61
N VAL A 40 5.10 -11.81 0.33
CA VAL A 40 6.22 -12.74 0.14
C VAL A 40 5.72 -14.16 -0.14
N ALA A 41 4.74 -14.65 0.63
CA ALA A 41 4.14 -15.97 0.39
C ALA A 41 3.50 -16.07 -1.00
N ALA A 42 2.83 -15.01 -1.46
CA ALA A 42 2.24 -14.94 -2.79
C ALA A 42 3.28 -14.99 -3.92
N ILE A 43 4.43 -14.32 -3.74
CA ILE A 43 5.56 -14.37 -4.67
C ILE A 43 6.12 -15.80 -4.74
N LEU A 44 6.35 -16.44 -3.58
CA LEU A 44 6.86 -17.82 -3.52
C LEU A 44 5.93 -18.80 -4.23
N ILE A 45 4.61 -18.68 -4.01
CA ILE A 45 3.60 -19.47 -4.73
C ILE A 45 3.69 -19.22 -6.25
N GLY A 46 3.81 -17.95 -6.66
CA GLY A 46 3.98 -17.60 -8.07
C GLY A 46 5.23 -18.21 -8.70
N VAL A 47 6.37 -18.16 -8.01
CA VAL A 47 7.64 -18.76 -8.46
C VAL A 47 7.50 -20.28 -8.61
N ILE A 48 6.89 -20.96 -7.63
CA ILE A 48 6.62 -22.41 -7.69
C ILE A 48 5.74 -22.75 -8.90
N LEU A 49 4.69 -21.97 -9.15
CA LEU A 49 3.78 -22.14 -10.29
C LEU A 49 4.41 -21.86 -11.65
N LEU A 50 5.46 -21.02 -11.69
CA LEU A 50 6.22 -20.71 -12.89
C LEU A 50 7.21 -21.84 -13.23
N ILE A 51 7.91 -22.38 -12.22
CA ILE A 51 8.86 -23.49 -12.36
C ILE A 51 8.12 -24.79 -12.67
N ASN A 52 6.97 -25.03 -12.04
CA ASN A 52 6.19 -26.23 -12.23
C ASN A 52 4.77 -25.93 -12.76
N PRO A 53 4.63 -25.61 -14.06
CA PRO A 53 3.33 -25.32 -14.65
C PRO A 53 2.39 -26.52 -14.62
N SER A 54 2.85 -27.76 -14.39
CA SER A 54 1.92 -28.89 -14.26
C SER A 54 0.97 -28.75 -13.05
N LEU A 55 1.36 -27.96 -12.04
CA LEU A 55 0.54 -27.73 -10.85
C LEU A 55 -0.78 -27.01 -11.16
N HIS A 56 -0.80 -26.05 -12.10
CA HIS A 56 -2.05 -25.36 -12.44
C HIS A 56 -3.07 -26.32 -13.06
N ARG A 57 -2.61 -27.38 -13.73
CA ARG A 57 -3.48 -28.38 -14.37
C ARG A 57 -4.26 -29.22 -13.37
N LYS A 58 -3.85 -29.22 -12.09
CA LYS A 58 -4.56 -29.89 -11.00
C LYS A 58 -5.69 -29.03 -10.42
N THR A 59 -5.78 -27.75 -10.79
CA THR A 59 -6.79 -26.84 -10.23
C THR A 59 -8.16 -27.09 -10.85
N SER A 60 -9.22 -26.92 -10.06
CA SER A 60 -10.60 -27.00 -10.56
C SER A 60 -10.87 -25.95 -11.64
N LEU A 61 -10.26 -24.76 -11.51
CA LEU A 61 -10.42 -23.65 -12.46
C LEU A 61 -9.86 -24.02 -13.83
N TYR A 62 -8.68 -24.66 -13.88
CA TYR A 62 -8.15 -25.20 -15.13
C TYR A 62 -9.11 -26.22 -15.76
N ASN A 63 -9.57 -27.20 -14.98
CA ASN A 63 -10.40 -28.29 -15.48
C ASN A 63 -11.74 -27.79 -16.05
N GLN A 64 -12.32 -26.74 -15.45
CA GLN A 64 -13.61 -26.20 -15.88
C GLN A 64 -13.51 -25.22 -17.06
N PHE A 65 -12.58 -24.27 -17.03
CA PHE A 65 -12.57 -23.17 -18.01
C PHE A 65 -11.50 -23.30 -19.08
N PHE A 66 -10.35 -23.88 -18.74
CA PHE A 66 -9.17 -23.82 -19.61
C PHE A 66 -8.78 -25.15 -20.24
N HIS A 67 -9.33 -26.28 -19.77
CA HIS A 67 -8.96 -27.61 -20.26
C HIS A 67 -9.16 -27.75 -21.78
N HIS A 68 -10.31 -27.31 -22.30
CA HIS A 68 -10.58 -27.36 -23.74
C HIS A 68 -9.64 -26.44 -24.52
N TYR A 69 -9.46 -25.19 -24.05
CA TYR A 69 -8.59 -24.22 -24.71
C TYR A 69 -7.12 -24.67 -24.73
N ALA A 70 -6.63 -25.23 -23.62
CA ALA A 70 -5.29 -25.79 -23.48
C ALA A 70 -5.07 -26.98 -24.42
N ARG A 71 -6.12 -27.77 -24.72
CA ARG A 71 -6.05 -28.89 -25.67
C ARG A 71 -5.97 -28.42 -27.12
N VAL A 72 -6.75 -27.39 -27.48
CA VAL A 72 -6.81 -26.87 -28.86
C VAL A 72 -5.63 -25.95 -29.19
N ARG A 73 -5.17 -25.15 -28.22
CA ARG A 73 -4.11 -24.13 -28.41
C ARG A 73 -3.05 -24.19 -27.31
N ALA A 74 -2.38 -25.34 -27.16
CA ALA A 74 -1.44 -25.62 -26.08
C ALA A 74 -0.35 -24.55 -25.88
N ASN A 75 0.35 -24.17 -26.96
CA ASN A 75 1.45 -23.19 -26.88
C ASN A 75 0.96 -21.80 -26.46
N HIS A 76 -0.16 -21.35 -27.04
CA HIS A 76 -0.73 -20.04 -26.72
C HIS A 76 -1.28 -20.00 -25.29
N TYR A 77 -1.96 -21.06 -24.86
CA TYR A 77 -2.42 -21.20 -23.48
C TYR A 77 -1.27 -21.13 -22.48
N LEU A 78 -0.19 -21.86 -22.72
CA LEU A 78 0.98 -21.87 -21.82
C LEU A 78 1.65 -20.48 -21.76
N LEU A 79 1.71 -19.76 -22.88
CA LEU A 79 2.22 -18.39 -22.91
C LEU A 79 1.35 -17.44 -22.06
N LEU A 80 0.03 -17.47 -22.26
CA LEU A 80 -0.90 -16.65 -21.46
C LEU A 80 -0.82 -16.98 -19.97
N TYR A 81 -0.74 -18.27 -19.61
CA TYR A 81 -0.55 -18.70 -18.23
C TYR A 81 0.75 -18.12 -17.64
N ARG A 82 1.87 -18.22 -18.36
CA ARG A 82 3.16 -17.66 -17.90
C ARG A 82 3.11 -16.15 -17.73
N ILE A 83 2.47 -15.44 -18.66
CA ILE A 83 2.26 -13.98 -18.55
C ILE A 83 1.42 -13.65 -17.31
N ALA A 84 0.33 -14.38 -17.06
CA ALA A 84 -0.52 -14.17 -15.90
C ALA A 84 0.24 -14.38 -14.57
N ILE A 85 1.04 -15.45 -14.46
CA ILE A 85 1.88 -15.69 -13.27
C ILE A 85 2.99 -14.65 -13.14
N ALA A 86 3.59 -14.21 -14.24
CA ALA A 86 4.60 -13.15 -14.21
C ALA A 86 4.01 -11.80 -13.75
N LEU A 87 2.81 -11.45 -14.22
CA LEU A 87 2.07 -10.26 -13.78
C LEU A 87 1.70 -10.36 -12.29
N TRP A 88 1.25 -11.52 -11.84
CA TRP A 88 0.99 -11.79 -10.41
C TRP A 88 2.23 -11.50 -9.56
N ILE A 89 3.39 -12.07 -9.94
CA ILE A 89 4.65 -11.84 -9.22
C ILE A 89 5.04 -10.37 -9.26
N ALA A 90 4.95 -9.71 -10.42
CA ALA A 90 5.33 -8.32 -10.59
C ALA A 90 4.50 -7.37 -9.70
N ILE A 91 3.17 -7.58 -9.63
CA ILE A 91 2.29 -6.78 -8.76
C ILE A 91 2.67 -6.93 -7.28
N HIS A 92 2.99 -8.15 -6.85
CA HIS A 92 3.41 -8.38 -5.46
C HIS A 92 4.79 -7.79 -5.16
N ILE A 93 5.74 -7.81 -6.10
CA ILE A 93 7.03 -7.12 -5.96
C ILE A 93 6.82 -5.61 -5.82
N ILE A 94 5.95 -5.02 -6.66
CA ILE A 94 5.59 -3.60 -6.57
C ILE A 94 4.98 -3.30 -5.19
N HIS A 95 4.11 -4.17 -4.68
CA HIS A 95 3.53 -4.02 -3.34
C HIS A 95 4.60 -4.08 -2.24
N ILE A 96 5.60 -4.97 -2.32
CA ILE A 96 6.74 -4.95 -1.36
C ILE A 96 7.48 -3.61 -1.38
N ILE A 97 7.76 -3.05 -2.56
CA ILE A 97 8.40 -1.73 -2.68
C ILE A 97 7.52 -0.66 -2.03
N THR A 98 6.21 -0.76 -2.21
CA THR A 98 5.25 0.13 -1.56
C THR A 98 5.27 0.04 -0.05
N ILE A 99 5.30 -1.16 0.51
CA ILE A 99 5.37 -1.41 1.96
C ILE A 99 6.65 -0.76 2.54
N ILE A 100 7.81 -1.08 1.96
CA ILE A 100 9.11 -0.55 2.42
C ILE A 100 9.13 0.97 2.32
N THR A 101 8.73 1.53 1.17
CA THR A 101 8.72 2.99 0.97
C THR A 101 7.75 3.68 1.92
N SER A 102 6.59 3.09 2.21
CA SER A 102 5.59 3.64 3.13
C SER A 102 6.08 3.67 4.57
N ILE A 103 6.80 2.62 5.02
CA ILE A 103 7.48 2.59 6.32
C ILE A 103 8.51 3.71 6.39
N LEU A 104 9.43 3.80 5.42
CA LEU A 104 10.49 4.81 5.41
C LEU A 104 9.91 6.24 5.38
N ALA A 105 8.92 6.49 4.54
CA ALA A 105 8.25 7.78 4.42
C ALA A 105 7.58 8.21 5.74
N THR A 106 6.99 7.25 6.46
CA THR A 106 6.37 7.47 7.77
C THR A 106 7.43 7.75 8.84
N GLN A 107 8.53 7.00 8.87
CA GLN A 107 9.60 7.17 9.85
C GLN A 107 10.36 8.49 9.66
N PHE A 108 10.63 8.89 8.41
CA PHE A 108 11.35 10.12 8.09
C PHE A 108 10.46 11.36 7.91
N ILE A 109 9.15 11.24 8.13
CA ILE A 109 8.17 12.33 8.00
C ILE A 109 8.26 12.98 6.59
N ARG A 110 8.27 12.13 5.55
CA ARG A 110 8.37 12.54 4.14
C ARG A 110 7.07 12.22 3.39
N PRO A 111 6.04 13.09 3.45
CA PRO A 111 4.76 12.84 2.80
C PRO A 111 4.87 12.72 1.27
N GLU A 112 5.87 13.35 0.63
CA GLU A 112 6.05 13.24 -0.82
C GLU A 112 6.35 11.81 -1.28
N LEU A 113 6.94 10.99 -0.41
CA LEU A 113 7.21 9.59 -0.70
C LEU A 113 5.97 8.70 -0.57
N LEU A 114 4.93 9.16 0.14
CA LEU A 114 3.67 8.42 0.30
C LEU A 114 2.74 8.58 -0.90
N TYR A 115 2.81 9.71 -1.61
CA TYR A 115 1.92 9.98 -2.74
C TYR A 115 2.05 8.96 -3.90
N PRO A 116 3.25 8.60 -4.38
CA PRO A 116 3.40 7.54 -5.38
C PRO A 116 2.84 6.19 -4.90
N GLN A 117 2.96 5.90 -3.60
CA GLN A 117 2.48 4.64 -3.02
C GLN A 117 0.95 4.58 -2.96
N LEU A 118 0.30 5.71 -2.68
CA LEU A 118 -1.16 5.83 -2.78
C LEU A 118 -1.65 5.51 -4.20
N ILE A 119 -0.98 6.04 -5.23
CA ILE A 119 -1.34 5.76 -6.63
C ILE A 119 -1.18 4.27 -6.94
N ILE A 120 -0.05 3.67 -6.57
CA ILE A 120 0.22 2.24 -6.78
C ILE A 120 -0.83 1.37 -6.09
N LEU A 121 -1.21 1.69 -4.85
CA LEU A 121 -2.23 0.95 -4.11
C LEU A 121 -3.61 1.12 -4.73
N ILE A 122 -3.99 2.30 -5.22
CA ILE A 122 -5.25 2.50 -5.96
C ILE A 122 -5.30 1.59 -7.20
N ILE A 123 -4.22 1.57 -7.98
CA ILE A 123 -4.12 0.69 -9.16
C ILE A 123 -4.22 -0.78 -8.75
N SER A 124 -3.54 -1.18 -7.67
CA SER A 124 -3.54 -2.56 -7.17
C SER A 124 -4.92 -2.99 -6.68
N VAL A 125 -5.63 -2.14 -5.93
CA VAL A 125 -7.02 -2.39 -5.51
C VAL A 125 -7.92 -2.56 -6.73
N GLY A 126 -7.78 -1.69 -7.74
CA GLY A 126 -8.50 -1.82 -9.00
C GLY A 126 -8.25 -3.16 -9.69
N PHE A 127 -6.98 -3.58 -9.78
CA PHE A 127 -6.58 -4.86 -10.36
C PHE A 127 -7.17 -6.06 -9.60
N TYR A 128 -7.11 -6.07 -8.27
CA TYR A 128 -7.68 -7.15 -7.46
C TYR A 128 -9.21 -7.19 -7.53
N THR A 129 -9.86 -6.03 -7.55
CA THR A 129 -11.32 -5.93 -7.71
C THR A 129 -11.73 -6.49 -9.07
N PHE A 130 -11.04 -6.10 -10.14
CA PHE A 130 -11.29 -6.63 -11.48
C PHE A 130 -11.08 -8.15 -11.55
N SER A 131 -9.98 -8.65 -10.96
CA SER A 131 -9.70 -10.10 -10.91
C SER A 131 -10.77 -10.86 -10.14
N LEU A 132 -11.26 -10.32 -9.02
CA LEU A 132 -12.34 -10.90 -8.24
C LEU A 132 -13.65 -10.94 -9.05
N LEU A 133 -13.99 -9.86 -9.76
CA LEU A 133 -15.15 -9.83 -10.66
C LEU A 133 -15.04 -10.87 -11.79
N CYS A 134 -13.86 -11.04 -12.40
CA CYS A 134 -13.63 -12.09 -13.39
C CYS A 134 -13.84 -13.50 -12.79
N ILE A 135 -13.30 -13.76 -11.59
CA ILE A 135 -13.44 -15.06 -10.92
C ILE A 135 -14.89 -15.35 -10.54
N ILE A 136 -15.61 -14.37 -10.02
CA ILE A 136 -17.04 -14.49 -9.71
C ILE A 136 -17.83 -14.76 -10.99
N THR A 137 -17.57 -14.02 -12.06
CA THR A 137 -18.24 -14.21 -13.36
C THR A 137 -17.97 -15.62 -13.92
N MET A 138 -16.73 -16.10 -13.84
CA MET A 138 -16.41 -17.49 -14.22
C MET A 138 -17.20 -18.49 -13.38
N ASN A 139 -17.28 -18.32 -12.05
CA ASN A 139 -18.06 -19.19 -11.18
C ASN A 139 -19.56 -19.22 -11.53
N PHE A 140 -20.15 -18.12 -11.99
CA PHE A 140 -21.56 -18.10 -12.44
C PHE A 140 -21.77 -18.83 -13.77
N ILE A 141 -20.78 -18.83 -14.66
CA ILE A 141 -20.84 -19.54 -15.95
C ILE A 141 -20.56 -21.04 -15.75
N GLY A 142 -19.71 -21.38 -14.78
CA GLY A 142 -19.41 -22.76 -14.42
C GLY A 142 -20.58 -23.47 -13.74
N SER A 143 -20.70 -24.77 -13.96
CA SER A 143 -21.71 -25.59 -13.26
C SER A 143 -21.35 -25.87 -11.80
N ASN A 144 -20.10 -25.60 -11.39
CA ASN A 144 -19.57 -25.93 -10.07
C ASN A 144 -18.91 -24.70 -9.45
N VAL A 145 -19.36 -24.31 -8.26
CA VAL A 145 -18.80 -23.17 -7.54
C VAL A 145 -17.41 -23.51 -6.99
N ILE A 146 -16.38 -22.85 -7.52
CA ILE A 146 -15.01 -22.92 -7.03
C ILE A 146 -14.82 -21.83 -5.97
N TRP A 147 -14.91 -22.20 -4.70
CA TRP A 147 -14.80 -21.25 -3.57
C TRP A 147 -13.37 -20.78 -3.27
N ILE A 148 -12.35 -21.59 -3.60
CA ILE A 148 -10.96 -21.27 -3.24
C ILE A 148 -10.46 -20.02 -3.96
N ALA A 149 -10.72 -19.91 -5.27
CA ALA A 149 -10.29 -18.76 -6.07
C ALA A 149 -10.87 -17.42 -5.59
N PRO A 150 -12.19 -17.25 -5.38
CA PRO A 150 -12.76 -16.01 -4.86
C PRO A 150 -12.33 -15.74 -3.42
N LEU A 151 -12.11 -16.77 -2.58
CA LEU A 151 -11.60 -16.59 -1.23
C LEU A 151 -10.19 -15.97 -1.25
N VAL A 152 -9.29 -16.52 -2.07
CA VAL A 152 -7.91 -16.02 -2.23
C VAL A 152 -7.92 -14.61 -2.82
N ALA A 153 -8.71 -14.36 -3.85
CA ALA A 153 -8.80 -13.02 -4.45
C ALA A 153 -9.39 -11.98 -3.48
N SER A 154 -10.40 -12.35 -2.69
CA SER A 154 -10.99 -11.48 -1.66
C SER A 154 -9.99 -11.17 -0.56
N PHE A 155 -9.17 -12.15 -0.17
CA PHE A 155 -8.12 -11.98 0.83
C PHE A 155 -7.10 -10.91 0.40
N PHE A 156 -6.53 -11.02 -0.81
CA PHE A 156 -5.59 -10.00 -1.31
C PHE A 156 -6.25 -8.63 -1.52
N CYS A 157 -7.50 -8.61 -1.99
CA CYS A 157 -8.27 -7.37 -2.14
C CYS A 157 -8.47 -6.68 -0.78
N PHE A 158 -8.80 -7.43 0.27
CA PHE A 158 -8.99 -6.92 1.62
C PHE A 158 -7.72 -6.31 2.21
N PHE A 159 -6.60 -7.04 2.15
CA PHE A 159 -5.31 -6.53 2.67
C PHE A 159 -4.83 -5.31 1.90
N THR A 160 -4.95 -5.30 0.57
CA THR A 160 -4.54 -4.15 -0.25
C THR A 160 -5.42 -2.92 0.01
N SER A 161 -6.74 -3.13 0.16
CA SER A 161 -7.69 -2.04 0.47
C SER A 161 -7.46 -1.47 1.86
N THR A 162 -7.20 -2.34 2.85
CA THR A 162 -6.87 -1.92 4.22
C THR A 162 -5.54 -1.18 4.25
N ASN A 163 -4.54 -1.62 3.47
CA ASN A 163 -3.28 -0.91 3.35
C ASN A 163 -3.47 0.48 2.74
N LEU A 164 -4.27 0.58 1.67
CA LEU A 164 -4.62 1.87 1.05
C LEU A 164 -5.30 2.80 2.06
N TYR A 165 -6.28 2.28 2.80
CA TYR A 165 -6.99 3.05 3.81
C TYR A 165 -6.04 3.59 4.90
N LEU A 166 -5.19 2.73 5.46
CA LEU A 166 -4.21 3.13 6.48
C LEU A 166 -3.16 4.10 5.93
N LEU A 167 -2.76 3.95 4.67
CA LEU A 167 -1.82 4.86 4.02
C LEU A 167 -2.43 6.25 3.80
N VAL A 168 -3.70 6.34 3.41
CA VAL A 168 -4.41 7.62 3.29
C VAL A 168 -4.45 8.36 4.64
N LEU A 169 -4.74 7.64 5.72
CA LEU A 169 -4.75 8.21 7.07
C LEU A 169 -3.34 8.66 7.51
N THR A 170 -2.34 7.83 7.26
CA THR A 170 -0.95 8.14 7.60
C THR A 170 -0.39 9.29 6.75
N HIS A 171 -0.78 9.42 5.49
CA HIS A 171 -0.40 10.55 4.64
C HIS A 171 -0.86 11.88 5.25
N ARG A 172 -2.11 11.97 5.73
CA ARG A 172 -2.61 13.16 6.42
C ARG A 172 -1.79 13.45 7.67
N TYR A 173 -1.61 12.44 8.53
CA TYR A 173 -0.79 12.56 9.73
C TYR A 173 0.65 13.04 9.45
N VAL A 174 1.33 12.44 8.49
CA VAL A 174 2.71 12.78 8.13
C VAL A 174 2.79 14.19 7.53
N SER A 175 1.80 14.59 6.74
CA SER A 175 1.70 15.95 6.18
C SER A 175 1.53 16.99 7.27
N ASP A 176 0.60 16.76 8.20
CA ASP A 176 0.30 17.63 9.33
C ASP A 176 1.53 17.77 10.24
N ARG A 177 2.20 16.65 10.55
CA ARG A 177 3.44 16.65 11.35
C ARG A 177 4.59 17.38 10.65
N ARG A 178 4.73 17.23 9.33
CA ARG A 178 5.74 17.96 8.55
C ARG A 178 5.47 19.45 8.57
N GLU A 179 4.23 19.88 8.41
CA GLU A 179 3.85 21.29 8.46
C GLU A 179 4.17 21.89 9.84
N ALA A 180 3.83 21.19 10.93
CA ALA A 180 4.14 21.60 12.28
C ALA A 180 5.67 21.74 12.50
N LEU A 181 6.46 20.76 12.06
CA LEU A 181 7.93 20.82 12.13
C LEU A 181 8.49 22.00 11.33
N GLN A 182 7.98 22.25 10.12
CA GLN A 182 8.40 23.40 9.30
C GLN A 182 8.06 24.73 9.97
N LYS A 183 6.89 24.87 10.62
CA LYS A 183 6.53 26.06 11.39
C LYS A 183 7.47 26.29 12.58
N ILE A 184 7.81 25.24 13.33
CA ILE A 184 8.76 25.30 14.45
C ILE A 184 10.15 25.71 13.97
N LEU A 185 10.66 25.08 12.90
CA LEU A 185 11.98 25.39 12.34
C LEU A 185 12.05 26.83 11.81
N ARG A 186 11.00 27.32 11.15
CA ARG A 186 10.92 28.73 10.71
C ARG A 186 10.94 29.68 11.90
N SER A 187 10.18 29.38 12.94
CA SER A 187 10.14 30.20 14.17
C SER A 187 11.49 30.22 14.87
N ALA A 188 12.13 29.06 15.04
CA ALA A 188 13.47 28.95 15.61
C ALA A 188 14.51 29.75 14.78
N LYS A 189 14.48 29.61 13.45
CA LYS A 189 15.33 30.39 12.55
C LYS A 189 15.11 31.90 12.75
N THR A 190 13.86 32.36 12.82
CA THR A 190 13.57 33.79 13.06
C THR A 190 14.04 34.28 14.43
N VAL A 191 13.99 33.44 15.47
CA VAL A 191 14.52 33.79 16.80
C VAL A 191 16.04 33.93 16.74
N THR A 192 16.76 32.97 16.15
CA THR A 192 18.22 33.08 16.00
C THR A 192 18.64 34.30 15.19
N PHE A 193 17.93 34.64 14.10
CA PHE A 193 18.20 35.87 13.36
C PHE A 193 17.90 37.14 14.17
N LYS A 194 16.84 37.12 14.99
CA LYS A 194 16.50 38.25 15.84
C LYS A 194 17.57 38.45 16.92
N ASP A 195 18.05 37.37 17.52
CA ASP A 195 19.09 37.39 18.56
C ASP A 195 20.42 37.90 18.00
N ILE A 196 20.83 37.42 16.81
CA ILE A 196 22.02 37.93 16.10
C ILE A 196 21.86 39.41 15.74
N ARG A 197 20.67 39.84 15.30
CA ARG A 197 20.43 41.24 14.96
C ARG A 197 20.43 42.16 16.19
N SER A 198 19.89 41.70 17.32
CA SER A 198 19.94 42.45 18.57
C SER A 198 21.35 42.56 19.13
N SER A 199 22.17 41.50 19.03
CA SER A 199 23.56 41.58 19.48
C SER A 199 24.38 42.54 18.63
N ILE A 200 24.20 42.57 17.30
CA ILE A 200 24.88 43.54 16.43
C ILE A 200 24.50 44.98 16.79
N LYS A 201 23.21 45.27 17.01
CA LYS A 201 22.77 46.61 17.41
C LYS A 201 23.35 47.09 18.73
N GLN A 202 23.59 46.18 19.68
CA GLN A 202 24.22 46.51 20.96
C GLN A 202 25.69 46.94 20.80
N TYR A 203 26.34 46.63 19.68
CA TYR A 203 27.70 47.08 19.36
C TYR A 203 27.75 48.32 18.47
N GLU A 204 26.61 48.78 17.93
CA GLU A 204 26.51 50.00 17.11
C GLU A 204 26.10 51.25 17.91
N GLU A 205 25.73 51.10 19.18
CA GLU A 205 25.46 52.19 20.16
C GLU A 205 26.63 52.37 21.13
#